data_AF-A0A660NS00-F1
#
_entry.id   AF-A0A660NS00-F1
#
_cell.length_a   1.000
_cell.length_b   1.000
_cell.length_c   1.000
_cell.angle_alpha   90.00
_cell.angle_beta   90.00
_cell.angle_gamma   90.00
#
_symmetry.space_group_name_H-M   'P 1'
#
loop_
_entity.id
_entity.type
_entity.pdbx_description
1 polymer ?
#
loop_
_entity_poly.entity_id
_entity_poly.type
_entity_poly.pdbx_seq_one_letter_code
_entity_poly.pdbx_strand_id
1 'polypeptide(L)'
;LTPQQVIERLVQNYGKEYLDLARWLKDREHAASQLDWALNIDTRILSGKENYVVYISNISIKTGETITKYSLCFNIDPKTGRQITLKETFGDDYKATLTEKIVEQMAKNNGWDNDDVPEAQAKGYFVGIKPYPSTNFILYDDSTTFIYSPGEINPNEVRVTIEN
;
A
#
# COMPACT_ATOMS: atom_id res chain seq x y z
N LEU A 1 -23.28 7.57 -16.32
CA LEU A 1 -22.96 8.64 -15.35
C LEU A 1 -22.12 9.68 -16.07
N THR A 2 -22.45 10.96 -15.95
CA THR A 2 -21.58 12.01 -16.48
C THR A 2 -20.30 12.11 -15.62
N PRO A 3 -19.17 12.56 -16.17
CA PRO A 3 -17.90 12.69 -15.43
C PRO A 3 -18.04 13.46 -14.10
N GLN A 4 -18.96 14.43 -14.03
CA GLN A 4 -19.21 15.25 -12.84
C GLN A 4 -19.83 14.44 -11.68
N GLN A 5 -20.80 13.56 -11.96
CA GLN A 5 -21.42 12.71 -10.93
C GLN A 5 -20.46 11.63 -10.41
N VAL A 6 -19.55 11.19 -11.29
CA VAL A 6 -18.46 10.28 -10.95
C VAL A 6 -17.49 10.94 -9.98
N ILE A 7 -17.04 12.17 -10.26
CA ILE A 7 -16.14 12.92 -9.39
C ILE A 7 -16.77 13.20 -8.03
N GLU A 8 -18.04 13.58 -7.98
CA GLU A 8 -18.74 13.83 -6.71
C GLU A 8 -18.84 12.57 -5.84
N ARG A 9 -19.21 11.43 -6.43
CA ARG A 9 -19.29 10.16 -5.69
C ARG A 9 -17.92 9.66 -5.26
N LEU A 10 -16.90 9.86 -6.09
CA LEU A 10 -15.51 9.56 -5.79
C LEU A 10 -14.99 10.40 -4.61
N VAL A 11 -15.24 11.71 -4.62
CA VAL A 11 -14.86 12.63 -3.53
C VAL A 11 -15.63 12.30 -2.24
N GLN A 12 -16.91 11.93 -2.32
CA GLN A 12 -17.71 11.55 -1.15
C GLN A 12 -17.24 10.24 -0.53
N ASN A 13 -17.00 9.19 -1.34
CA ASN A 13 -16.47 7.92 -0.84
C ASN A 13 -15.07 8.09 -0.27
N TYR A 14 -14.19 8.80 -0.99
CA TYR A 14 -12.84 9.11 -0.52
C TYR A 14 -12.86 9.92 0.78
N GLY A 15 -13.68 10.99 0.85
CA GLY A 15 -13.80 11.81 2.05
C GLY A 15 -14.28 10.99 3.24
N LYS A 16 -15.21 10.05 3.03
CA LYS A 16 -15.69 9.15 4.09
C LYS A 16 -14.61 8.17 4.55
N GLU A 17 -13.97 7.45 3.62
CA GLU A 17 -12.91 6.48 3.93
C GLU A 17 -11.71 7.16 4.60
N TYR A 18 -11.32 8.33 4.10
CA TYR A 18 -10.28 9.17 4.70
C TYR A 18 -10.66 9.61 6.11
N LEU A 19 -11.88 10.11 6.32
CA LEU A 19 -12.32 10.57 7.64
C LEU A 19 -12.43 9.41 8.64
N ASP A 20 -12.82 8.21 8.20
CA ASP A 20 -12.91 7.03 9.05
C ASP A 20 -11.50 6.50 9.38
N LEU A 21 -10.57 6.47 8.42
CA LEU A 21 -9.16 6.15 8.65
C LEU A 21 -8.51 7.15 9.62
N ALA A 22 -8.69 8.45 9.37
CA ALA A 22 -8.14 9.51 10.21
C ALA A 22 -8.70 9.45 11.65
N ARG A 23 -9.99 9.14 11.81
CA ARG A 23 -10.60 8.90 13.13
C ARG A 23 -9.99 7.68 13.81
N TRP A 24 -9.92 6.54 13.11
CA TRP A 24 -9.36 5.32 13.67
C TRP A 24 -7.90 5.48 14.10
N LEU A 25 -7.07 6.14 13.27
CA LEU A 25 -5.67 6.43 13.60
C LEU A 25 -5.54 7.37 14.78
N LYS A 26 -6.34 8.44 14.81
CA LYS A 26 -6.38 9.37 15.93
C LYS A 26 -6.72 8.65 17.22
N ASP A 27 -7.77 7.83 17.25
CA ASP A 27 -8.24 7.17 18.47
C ASP A 27 -7.24 6.13 18.99
N ARG A 28 -6.66 5.33 18.08
CA ARG A 28 -5.64 4.33 18.41
C ARG A 28 -4.38 4.97 18.99
N GLU A 29 -3.87 6.04 18.39
CA GLU A 29 -2.58 6.63 18.76
C GLU A 29 -2.71 7.67 19.89
N HIS A 30 -3.88 8.32 20.04
CA HIS A 30 -4.19 9.18 21.18
C HIS A 30 -4.21 8.41 22.50
N ALA A 31 -4.65 7.15 22.50
CA ALA A 31 -4.59 6.30 23.68
C ALA A 31 -3.15 6.01 24.16
N ALA A 32 -2.16 6.17 23.28
CA ALA A 32 -0.75 5.87 23.54
C ALA A 32 0.13 7.11 23.84
N SER A 33 -0.38 8.34 23.68
CA SER A 33 0.45 9.56 23.74
C SER A 33 0.04 10.59 24.78
N GLN A 34 1.04 11.13 25.49
CA GLN A 34 0.94 12.38 26.23
C GLN A 34 0.97 13.57 25.26
N LEU A 35 0.05 14.53 25.42
CA LEU A 35 -0.14 15.89 24.87
C LEU A 35 0.60 16.42 23.60
N ASP A 36 1.74 15.89 23.15
CA ASP A 36 2.47 16.24 21.92
C ASP A 36 2.20 15.21 20.81
N TRP A 37 1.15 15.48 20.02
CA TRP A 37 0.73 14.62 18.90
C TRP A 37 0.50 15.44 17.64
N ALA A 38 0.78 14.84 16.47
CA ALA A 38 0.39 15.40 15.19
C ALA A 38 0.07 14.29 14.17
N LEU A 39 -0.95 14.51 13.34
CA LEU A 39 -1.27 13.69 12.18
C LEU A 39 -1.20 14.57 10.94
N ASN A 40 -0.34 14.19 9.99
CA ASN A 40 -0.27 14.80 8.67
C ASN A 40 -0.58 13.73 7.62
N ILE A 41 -1.50 14.03 6.73
CA ILE A 41 -1.80 13.17 5.58
C ILE A 41 -1.74 14.01 4.32
N ASP A 42 -0.80 13.67 3.45
CA ASP A 42 -0.64 14.25 2.12
C ASP A 42 -1.14 13.25 1.09
N THR A 43 -2.16 13.62 0.31
CA THR A 43 -2.71 12.75 -0.73
C THR A 43 -2.46 13.31 -2.12
N ARG A 44 -1.97 12.43 -2.99
CA ARG A 44 -1.82 12.68 -4.43
C ARG A 44 -2.59 11.66 -5.24
N ILE A 45 -3.06 12.08 -6.42
CA ILE A 45 -3.77 11.24 -7.37
C ILE A 45 -2.89 11.09 -8.60
N LEU A 46 -2.59 9.85 -8.97
CA LEU A 46 -1.83 9.50 -10.16
C LEU A 46 -2.72 8.75 -11.17
N SER A 47 -2.31 8.74 -12.43
CA SER A 47 -2.89 7.82 -13.42
C SER A 47 -2.43 6.39 -13.10
N GLY A 48 -3.35 5.44 -13.09
CA GLY A 48 -3.07 4.01 -12.96
C GLY A 48 -3.31 3.27 -14.27
N LYS A 49 -3.49 1.95 -14.16
CA LYS A 49 -3.83 1.08 -15.29
C LYS A 49 -5.09 1.54 -16.04
N GLU A 50 -5.01 1.59 -17.36
CA GLU A 50 -6.06 2.01 -18.28
C GLU A 50 -6.71 3.36 -17.91
N ASN A 51 -7.90 3.31 -17.31
CA ASN A 51 -8.67 4.48 -16.89
C ASN A 51 -8.78 4.59 -15.36
N TYR A 52 -8.04 3.77 -14.61
CA TYR A 52 -8.02 3.81 -13.16
C TYR A 52 -7.18 4.99 -12.66
N VAL A 53 -7.48 5.42 -11.45
CA VAL A 53 -6.69 6.41 -10.72
C VAL A 53 -6.10 5.76 -9.48
N VAL A 54 -4.89 6.17 -9.11
CA VAL A 54 -4.23 5.69 -7.90
C VAL A 54 -4.16 6.84 -6.90
N TYR A 55 -4.85 6.67 -5.78
CA TYR A 55 -4.72 7.55 -4.64
C TYR A 55 -3.56 7.08 -3.77
N ILE A 56 -2.62 7.97 -3.50
CA ILE A 56 -1.49 7.69 -2.60
C ILE A 56 -1.57 8.67 -1.45
N SER A 57 -1.79 8.15 -0.25
CA SER A 57 -1.81 8.90 1.01
C SER A 57 -0.52 8.66 1.78
N ASN A 58 0.34 9.67 1.86
CA ASN A 58 1.52 9.67 2.71
C ASN A 58 1.10 10.13 4.11
N ILE A 59 1.19 9.24 5.09
CA ILE A 59 0.74 9.48 6.46
C ILE A 59 1.97 9.64 7.35
N SER A 60 1.98 10.70 8.15
CA SER A 60 2.97 10.94 9.20
C SER A 60 2.25 11.12 10.53
N ILE A 61 2.63 10.32 11.52
CA ILE A 61 2.09 10.37 12.88
C ILE A 61 3.24 10.70 13.82
N LYS A 62 3.10 11.77 14.59
CA LYS A 62 4.02 12.14 15.67
C LYS A 62 3.41 11.78 17.02
N THR A 63 4.18 11.08 17.84
CA THR A 63 3.86 10.69 19.22
C THR A 63 5.06 11.01 20.11
N GLY A 64 5.04 12.17 20.79
CA GLY A 64 6.22 12.69 21.48
C GLY A 64 7.39 12.88 20.50
N GLU A 65 8.55 12.26 20.77
CA GLU A 65 9.72 12.34 19.88
C GLU A 65 9.67 11.37 18.69
N THR A 66 8.73 10.42 18.70
CA THR A 66 8.62 9.41 17.65
C THR A 66 7.82 9.92 16.47
N ILE A 67 8.32 9.75 15.25
CA ILE A 67 7.59 10.03 14.01
C ILE A 67 7.53 8.77 13.18
N THR A 68 6.31 8.24 13.01
CA THR A 68 6.02 7.10 12.14
C THR A 68 5.53 7.61 10.79
N LYS A 69 6.07 7.07 9.70
CA LYS A 69 5.67 7.41 8.32
C LYS A 69 5.35 6.14 7.54
N TYR A 70 4.27 6.17 6.76
CA TYR A 70 3.92 5.10 5.85
C TYR A 70 2.99 5.61 4.75
N SER A 71 2.88 4.86 3.67
CA SER A 71 2.07 5.21 2.50
C SER A 71 0.93 4.22 2.33
N LEU A 72 -0.29 4.69 2.05
CA LEU A 72 -1.42 3.85 1.63
C LEU A 72 -1.83 4.18 0.20
N CYS A 73 -2.02 3.14 -0.61
CA CYS A 73 -2.35 3.22 -2.02
C CYS A 73 -3.67 2.54 -2.33
N PHE A 74 -4.52 3.24 -3.08
CA PHE A 74 -5.84 2.76 -3.48
C PHE A 74 -6.01 2.92 -4.99
N ASN A 75 -6.12 1.80 -5.70
CA ASN A 75 -6.43 1.76 -7.13
C ASN A 75 -7.96 1.84 -7.28
N ILE A 76 -8.47 2.90 -7.88
CA ILE A 76 -9.92 3.16 -7.97
C ILE A 76 -10.33 3.22 -9.44
N ASP A 77 -11.40 2.49 -9.79
CA ASP A 77 -12.13 2.76 -11.02
C ASP A 77 -12.97 4.03 -10.83
N PRO A 78 -12.65 5.15 -11.50
CA PRO A 78 -13.42 6.37 -11.32
C PRO A 78 -14.87 6.19 -11.77
N LYS A 79 -15.16 5.37 -12.79
CA LYS A 79 -16.53 5.21 -13.30
C LYS A 79 -17.49 4.65 -12.24
N THR A 80 -16.99 3.76 -11.40
CA THR A 80 -17.79 3.08 -10.36
C THR A 80 -17.50 3.60 -8.95
N GLY A 81 -16.36 4.27 -8.73
CA GLY A 81 -15.88 4.70 -7.43
C GLY A 81 -15.45 3.54 -6.53
N ARG A 82 -15.12 2.38 -7.12
CA ARG A 82 -14.79 1.15 -6.41
C ARG A 82 -13.29 0.89 -6.42
N GLN A 83 -12.77 0.39 -5.30
CA GLN A 83 -11.39 -0.08 -5.22
C GLN A 83 -11.20 -1.40 -5.98
N ILE A 84 -10.13 -1.43 -6.78
CA ILE A 84 -9.67 -2.60 -7.52
C ILE A 84 -8.82 -3.48 -6.61
N THR A 85 -9.14 -4.77 -6.59
CA THR A 85 -8.42 -5.75 -5.77
C THR A 85 -7.41 -6.54 -6.59
N LEU A 86 -6.44 -7.16 -5.90
CA LEU A 86 -5.48 -8.08 -6.54
C LEU A 86 -6.18 -9.25 -7.24
N LYS A 87 -7.21 -9.82 -6.61
CA LYS A 87 -7.99 -10.93 -7.16
C LYS A 87 -8.60 -10.59 -8.52
N GLU A 88 -9.13 -9.38 -8.66
CA GLU A 88 -9.74 -8.95 -9.92
C GLU A 88 -8.71 -8.67 -11.02
N THR A 89 -7.50 -8.30 -10.63
CA THR A 89 -6.43 -7.97 -11.56
C THR A 89 -5.67 -9.21 -12.02
N PHE A 90 -5.44 -10.16 -11.12
CA PHE A 90 -4.52 -11.29 -11.30
C PHE A 90 -5.19 -12.68 -11.20
N GLY A 91 -6.50 -12.76 -11.00
CA GLY A 91 -7.23 -14.03 -10.91
C GLY A 91 -7.25 -14.65 -9.51
N ASP A 92 -7.74 -15.89 -9.40
CA ASP A 92 -7.94 -16.59 -8.12
C ASP A 92 -6.65 -17.13 -7.48
N ASP A 93 -5.65 -17.45 -8.29
CA ASP A 93 -4.37 -18.04 -7.90
C ASP A 93 -3.27 -17.01 -7.59
N TYR A 94 -3.62 -15.71 -7.66
CA TYR A 94 -2.69 -14.59 -7.53
C TYR A 94 -1.76 -14.67 -6.32
N LYS A 95 -2.22 -15.23 -5.19
CA LYS A 95 -1.44 -15.23 -3.94
C LYS A 95 -0.12 -15.97 -4.09
N ALA A 96 -0.12 -17.15 -4.70
CA ALA A 96 1.09 -17.94 -4.87
C ALA A 96 2.01 -17.29 -5.90
N THR A 97 1.48 -17.02 -7.10
CA THR A 97 2.22 -16.45 -8.22
C THR A 97 2.84 -15.09 -7.90
N LEU A 98 2.11 -14.18 -7.26
CA LEU A 98 2.65 -12.87 -6.89
C LEU A 98 3.67 -12.97 -5.75
N THR A 99 3.48 -13.87 -4.79
CA THR A 99 4.46 -14.06 -3.71
C THR A 99 5.82 -14.48 -4.28
N GLU A 100 5.83 -15.46 -5.17
CA GLU A 100 7.04 -15.93 -5.86
C GLU A 100 7.71 -14.79 -6.62
N LYS A 101 6.98 -14.11 -7.52
CA LYS A 101 7.49 -12.95 -8.25
C LYS A 101 8.05 -11.84 -7.36
N ILE A 102 7.42 -11.58 -6.20
CA ILE A 102 7.88 -10.57 -5.26
C ILE A 102 9.22 -10.96 -4.63
N VAL A 103 9.35 -12.21 -4.17
CA VAL A 103 10.61 -12.69 -3.57
C VAL A 103 11.74 -12.70 -4.60
N GLU A 104 11.47 -13.18 -5.82
CA GLU A 104 12.41 -13.10 -6.93
C GLU A 104 12.86 -11.68 -7.24
N GLN A 105 11.91 -10.75 -7.31
CA GLN A 105 12.23 -9.36 -7.59
C GLN A 105 13.00 -8.70 -6.44
N MET A 106 12.71 -9.07 -5.19
CA MET A 106 13.49 -8.61 -4.03
C MET A 106 14.93 -9.12 -4.09
N ALA A 107 15.15 -10.38 -4.44
CA ALA A 107 16.48 -10.95 -4.62
C ALA A 107 17.25 -10.21 -5.72
N LYS A 108 16.62 -9.95 -6.86
CA LYS A 108 17.21 -9.15 -7.96
C LYS A 108 17.57 -7.73 -7.52
N ASN A 109 16.65 -7.04 -6.84
CA ASN A 109 16.85 -5.65 -6.40
C ASN A 109 17.99 -5.52 -5.38
N ASN A 110 18.23 -6.55 -4.57
CA ASN A 110 19.22 -6.52 -3.50
C ASN A 110 20.48 -7.35 -3.79
N GLY A 111 20.57 -8.00 -4.96
CA GLY A 111 21.71 -8.83 -5.36
C GLY A 111 21.92 -10.04 -4.43
N TRP A 112 20.85 -10.76 -4.08
CA TRP A 112 20.96 -11.97 -3.26
C TRP A 112 21.43 -13.18 -4.08
N ASP A 113 22.02 -14.14 -3.38
CA ASP A 113 22.54 -15.37 -4.00
C ASP A 113 21.42 -16.31 -4.45
N ASN A 114 20.30 -16.31 -3.72
CA ASN A 114 19.10 -17.10 -4.00
C ASN A 114 17.85 -16.22 -3.98
N ASP A 115 16.82 -16.62 -4.71
CA ASP A 115 15.51 -15.98 -4.84
C ASP A 115 14.42 -16.70 -4.03
N ASP A 116 14.79 -17.26 -2.89
CA ASP A 116 13.90 -18.04 -2.04
C ASP A 116 13.53 -17.36 -0.71
N VAL A 117 12.51 -17.91 -0.05
CA VAL A 117 12.01 -17.39 1.23
C VAL A 117 13.06 -17.48 2.36
N PRO A 118 13.80 -18.59 2.52
CA PRO A 118 14.88 -18.66 3.50
C PRO A 118 15.93 -17.54 3.36
N GLU A 119 16.37 -17.23 2.14
CA GLU A 119 17.33 -16.15 1.88
C GLU A 119 16.71 -14.79 2.25
N ALA A 120 15.47 -14.53 1.82
CA ALA A 120 14.76 -13.30 2.19
C ALA A 120 14.70 -13.10 3.71
N GLN A 121 14.37 -14.16 4.45
CA GLN A 121 14.32 -14.16 5.91
C GLN A 121 15.69 -13.97 6.55
N ALA A 122 16.74 -14.60 6.02
CA ALA A 122 18.11 -14.39 6.47
C ALA A 122 18.59 -12.95 6.26
N LYS A 123 18.10 -12.26 5.23
CA LYS A 123 18.38 -10.83 4.96
C LYS A 123 17.49 -9.87 5.75
N GLY A 124 16.63 -10.37 6.63
CA GLY A 124 15.78 -9.54 7.49
C GLY A 124 14.45 -9.13 6.87
N TYR A 125 14.00 -9.80 5.81
CA TYR A 125 12.68 -9.61 5.20
C TYR A 125 11.73 -10.76 5.57
N PHE A 126 10.49 -10.47 5.92
CA PHE A 126 9.48 -11.48 6.31
C PHE A 126 9.93 -12.37 7.50
N VAL A 127 10.75 -11.84 8.42
CA VAL A 127 11.23 -12.61 9.58
C VAL A 127 10.06 -13.03 10.46
N GLY A 128 9.88 -14.35 10.64
CA GLY A 128 8.81 -14.91 11.47
C GLY A 128 7.42 -14.88 10.85
N ILE A 129 7.29 -14.50 9.58
CA ILE A 129 6.01 -14.48 8.84
C ILE A 129 6.16 -15.14 7.47
N LYS A 130 5.05 -15.64 6.92
CA LYS A 130 5.02 -16.17 5.56
C LYS A 130 4.96 -15.01 4.55
N PRO A 131 5.73 -15.01 3.46
CA PRO A 131 5.60 -14.00 2.41
C PRO A 131 4.22 -13.96 1.76
N TYR A 132 3.81 -12.76 1.31
CA TYR A 132 2.50 -12.49 0.73
C TYR A 132 2.55 -11.24 -0.16
N PRO A 133 1.68 -11.12 -1.18
CA PRO A 133 1.50 -9.86 -1.91
C PRO A 133 0.73 -8.85 -1.05
N SER A 134 1.30 -7.66 -0.87
CA SER A 134 0.65 -6.58 -0.13
C SER A 134 -0.65 -6.13 -0.83
N THR A 135 -1.69 -5.89 -0.05
CA THR A 135 -2.94 -5.25 -0.56
C THR A 135 -2.79 -3.74 -0.72
N ASN A 136 -1.66 -3.17 -0.28
CA ASN A 136 -1.23 -1.81 -0.50
C ASN A 136 -0.33 -1.78 -1.75
N PHE A 137 -0.93 -1.57 -2.92
CA PHE A 137 -0.22 -1.63 -4.20
C PHE A 137 -0.62 -0.49 -5.13
N ILE A 138 0.26 -0.19 -6.07
CA ILE A 138 0.02 0.73 -7.17
C ILE A 138 -0.03 -0.10 -8.46
N LEU A 139 -1.13 0.01 -9.20
CA LEU A 139 -1.37 -0.72 -10.43
C LEU A 139 -1.18 0.21 -11.63
N TYR A 140 -0.15 -0.05 -12.43
CA TYR A 140 0.09 0.57 -13.73
C TYR A 140 -0.23 -0.42 -14.86
N ASP A 141 -0.11 0.03 -16.11
CA ASP A 141 -0.38 -0.82 -17.28
C ASP A 141 0.63 -1.96 -17.41
N ASP A 142 1.92 -1.65 -17.27
CA ASP A 142 3.05 -2.56 -17.48
C ASP A 142 3.57 -3.20 -16.19
N SER A 143 3.19 -2.65 -15.04
CA SER A 143 3.80 -3.00 -13.76
C SER A 143 2.85 -2.83 -12.58
N THR A 144 3.20 -3.52 -11.49
CA THR A 144 2.55 -3.37 -10.19
C THR A 144 3.60 -3.19 -9.11
N THR A 145 3.48 -2.11 -8.34
CA THR A 145 4.34 -1.85 -7.18
C THR A 145 3.62 -2.23 -5.89
N PHE A 146 4.13 -3.24 -5.18
CA PHE A 146 3.70 -3.60 -3.83
C PHE A 146 4.45 -2.77 -2.80
N ILE A 147 3.73 -2.26 -1.80
CA ILE A 147 4.30 -1.42 -0.74
C ILE A 147 4.04 -2.09 0.60
N TYR A 148 5.12 -2.28 1.36
CA TYR A 148 5.10 -2.76 2.72
C TYR A 148 5.56 -1.64 3.64
N SER A 149 4.77 -1.33 4.65
CA SER A 149 5.06 -0.27 5.60
C SER A 149 6.31 -0.60 6.43
N PRO A 150 7.00 0.41 7.00
CA PRO A 150 8.05 0.16 7.97
C PRO A 150 7.58 -0.75 9.10
N GLY A 151 8.36 -1.80 9.39
CA GLY A 151 8.04 -2.82 10.40
C GLY A 151 7.08 -3.92 9.93
N GLU A 152 6.50 -3.83 8.72
CA GLU A 152 5.58 -4.86 8.21
C GLU A 152 6.33 -6.13 7.81
N ILE A 153 7.40 -5.98 7.01
CA ILE A 153 8.27 -7.09 6.58
C ILE A 153 9.75 -6.83 6.82
N ASN A 154 10.13 -5.55 7.00
CA ASN A 154 11.48 -5.06 7.25
C ASN A 154 11.36 -3.79 8.10
N PRO A 155 12.36 -3.40 8.92
CA PRO A 155 12.31 -2.14 9.67
C PRO A 155 12.07 -0.90 8.80
N ASN A 156 12.53 -0.91 7.55
CA ASN A 156 12.30 0.16 6.57
C ASN A 156 11.10 -0.14 5.66
N GLU A 157 10.54 0.90 5.03
CA GLU A 157 9.54 0.71 3.97
C GLU A 157 10.15 -0.08 2.82
N VAL A 158 9.43 -1.07 2.31
CA VAL A 158 9.87 -1.89 1.17
C VAL A 158 8.90 -1.68 0.03
N ARG A 159 9.44 -1.38 -1.16
CA ARG A 159 8.67 -1.31 -2.41
C ARG A 159 9.22 -2.32 -3.40
N VAL A 160 8.34 -3.14 -3.96
CA VAL A 160 8.70 -4.17 -4.93
C VAL A 160 7.83 -3.98 -6.17
N THR A 161 8.45 -3.64 -7.29
CA THR A 161 7.76 -3.48 -8.58
C THR A 161 8.00 -4.71 -9.44
N ILE A 162 6.93 -5.38 -9.83
CA ILE A 162 6.97 -6.50 -10.78
C ILE A 162 6.29 -6.08 -12.09
N GLU A 163 6.68 -6.72 -13.20
CA GLU A 163 5.99 -6.59 -14.49
C GLU A 163 4.68 -7.40 -14.47
N ASN A 164 3.63 -6.83 -15.07
CA ASN A 164 2.27 -7.40 -15.11
C ASN A 164 2.16 -8.63 -16.01
#